data_AF-A0A3M1ISZ8-F1
#
_entry.id   AF-A0A3M1ISZ8-F1
#
_cell.length_a   1.000
_cell.length_b   1.000
_cell.length_c   1.000
_cell.angle_alpha   90.00
_cell.angle_beta   90.00
_cell.angle_gamma   90.00
#
_symmetry.space_group_name_H-M   'P 1'
#
loop_
_entity.id
_entity.type
_entity.pdbx_description
1 polymer ?
#
loop_
_entity_poly.entity_id
_entity_poly.type
_entity_poly.pdbx_seq_one_letter_code
_entity_poly.pdbx_strand_id
1 'polypeptide(L)' 'MTARLAITPGEPAGIGPELVVKLAQYPRDGAWIVIGDPDLLSRHAARLGLPLEIHLDAQE' A
#
# COMPACT_ATOMS: atom_id res chain seq x y z
N MET A 1 9.26 -7.46 19.35
CA MET A 1 9.49 -7.54 17.88
C MET A 1 8.15 -7.31 17.21
N THR A 2 8.05 -6.31 16.35
CA THR A 2 6.80 -6.02 15.65
C THR A 2 6.74 -6.84 14.35
N ALA A 3 5.66 -7.60 14.16
CA ALA A 3 5.52 -8.46 12.99
C ALA A 3 5.45 -7.64 11.69
N ARG A 4 5.99 -8.21 10.60
CA ARG A 4 5.89 -7.66 9.25
C ARG A 4 4.81 -8.43 8.49
N LEU A 5 3.85 -7.72 7.90
CA LEU A 5 2.79 -8.31 7.07
C LEU A 5 3.06 -7.99 5.60
N ALA A 6 3.28 -9.02 4.78
CA ALA A 6 3.35 -8.86 3.33
C ALA A 6 1.94 -8.82 2.74
N ILE A 7 1.68 -7.86 1.85
CA ILE A 7 0.39 -7.66 1.18
C ILE A 7 0.63 -7.61 -0.32
N THR A 8 -0.04 -8.48 -1.07
CA THR A 8 -0.09 -8.42 -2.53
C THR A 8 -1.43 -7.81 -2.94
N PRO A 9 -1.47 -6.65 -3.64
CA PRO A 9 -2.72 -6.01 -4.05
C PRO A 9 -3.55 -6.84 -5.05
N GLY A 10 -2.99 -7.90 -5.62
CA GLY A 10 -3.66 -8.73 -6.63
C GLY A 10 -3.61 -8.08 -8.02
N GLU A 11 -4.70 -8.22 -8.78
CA GLU A 11 -4.81 -7.71 -10.14
C GLU A 11 -4.79 -6.17 -10.17
N PRO A 12 -3.88 -5.53 -10.94
CA PRO A 12 -3.77 -4.08 -11.05
C PRO A 12 -5.05 -3.35 -11.48
N ALA A 13 -5.86 -3.96 -12.35
CA ALA A 13 -7.13 -3.39 -12.80
C ALA A 13 -8.30 -3.66 -11.82
N GLY A 14 -8.08 -4.51 -10.81
CA GLY A 14 -9.06 -4.84 -9.79
C GLY A 14 -9.17 -3.77 -8.69
N ILE A 15 -9.99 -4.06 -7.68
CA ILE A 15 -10.19 -3.14 -6.54
C ILE A 15 -9.08 -3.25 -5.48
N GLY A 16 -8.23 -4.27 -5.55
CA GLY A 16 -7.22 -4.56 -4.53
C GLY A 16 -6.25 -3.41 -4.23
N PRO A 17 -5.65 -2.73 -5.24
CA PRO A 17 -4.86 -1.52 -5.02
C PRO A 17 -5.61 -0.42 -4.26
N GLU A 18 -6.87 -0.16 -4.64
CA GLU A 18 -7.72 0.81 -3.95
C GLU A 18 -8.03 0.40 -2.51
N LEU A 19 -8.25 -0.90 -2.24
CA LEU A 19 -8.44 -1.42 -0.89
C LEU A 19 -7.17 -1.24 -0.03
N VAL A 20 -5.99 -1.49 -0.59
CA VAL A 20 -4.73 -1.25 0.12
C VAL A 20 -4.57 0.23 0.49
N VAL A 21 -4.86 1.15 -0.43
CA VAL A 21 -4.81 2.60 -0.16
C VAL A 21 -5.77 2.99 0.97
N LYS A 22 -7.00 2.46 0.95
CA LYS A 22 -7.99 2.72 2.01
C LYS A 22 -7.56 2.14 3.35
N LEU A 23 -7.01 0.92 3.37
CA LEU A 23 -6.51 0.28 4.59
C LEU A 23 -5.33 1.04 5.19
N ALA A 24 -4.48 1.66 4.37
CA ALA A 24 -3.33 2.45 4.83
C ALA A 24 -3.71 3.69 5.66
N GLN A 25 -4.98 4.13 5.61
CA GLN A 25 -5.50 5.27 6.37
C GLN A 25 -5.78 4.95 7.85
N TYR A 26 -5.82 3.66 8.20
CA TYR A 26 -6.10 3.23 9.56
C TYR A 26 -4.80 2.99 10.34
N PRO A 27 -4.83 3.09 11.68
CA PRO A 27 -3.72 2.64 12.52
C PRO A 27 -3.39 1.17 12.22
N ARG A 28 -2.09 0.85 12.21
CA ARG A 28 -1.59 -0.48 11.88
C ARG A 28 -0.69 -0.97 13.01
N ASP A 29 -0.93 -2.19 13.45
CA ASP A 29 -0.03 -2.90 14.35
C ASP A 29 1.12 -3.49 13.54
N GLY A 30 2.16 -2.69 13.34
CA GLY A 30 3.39 -3.11 12.68
C GLY A 30 3.56 -2.71 11.22
N ALA A 31 4.64 -3.22 10.63
CA ALA A 31 5.07 -2.83 9.31
C ALA A 31 4.33 -3.64 8.24
N TRP A 32 3.66 -2.94 7.34
CA TRP A 32 3.05 -3.55 6.16
C TRP A 32 3.97 -3.36 4.97
N ILE A 33 4.30 -4.45 4.30
CA ILE A 33 5.10 -4.45 3.08
C ILE A 33 4.17 -4.78 1.93
N VAL A 34 3.87 -3.77 1.11
CA VAL A 34 3.06 -3.97 -0.09
C VAL A 34 3.99 -4.37 -1.23
N ILE A 35 3.76 -5.55 -1.80
CA ILE A 35 4.53 -6.08 -2.92
C ILE A 35 3.72 -5.76 -4.19
N GLY A 36 4.14 -4.72 -4.92
CA GLY A 36 3.47 -4.26 -6.13
C GLY A 36 4.07 -2.97 -6.68
N ASP A 37 3.42 -2.40 -7.69
CA ASP A 37 3.82 -1.12 -8.30
C ASP A 37 3.45 0.07 -7.37
N PRO A 38 4.42 0.82 -6.84
CA PRO A 38 4.15 1.99 -6.01
C PRO A 38 3.41 3.10 -6.77
N ASP A 39 3.65 3.25 -8.08
CA ASP A 39 3.00 4.28 -8.89
C ASP A 39 1.51 3.97 -9.05
N LEU A 40 1.14 2.69 -9.12
CA LEU A 40 -0.25 2.27 -9.14
C LEU A 40 -0.97 2.74 -7.86
N LEU A 41 -0.38 2.48 -6.68
CA LEU A 41 -0.96 2.90 -5.40
C LEU A 41 -1.07 4.42 -5.29
N SER A 42 -0.02 5.15 -5.70
CA SER A 42 -0.03 6.62 -5.74
C SER A 42 -1.12 7.18 -6.65
N ARG A 43 -1.33 6.59 -7.84
CA ARG A 43 -2.42 6.97 -8.76
C ARG A 43 -3.80 6.74 -8.12
N HIS A 44 -3.99 5.62 -7.43
CA HIS A 44 -5.23 5.33 -6.71
C HIS A 44 -5.46 6.29 -5.54
N ALA A 45 -4.44 6.61 -4.75
CA ALA A 45 -4.52 7.59 -3.67
C ALA A 45 -4.93 8.98 -4.18
N ALA A 46 -4.28 9.44 -5.25
CA ALA A 46 -4.63 10.70 -5.91
C ALA A 46 -6.09 10.71 -6.42
N ARG A 47 -6.54 9.63 -7.08
CA ARG A 47 -7.93 9.51 -7.57
C ARG A 47 -8.96 9.53 -6.43
N LEU A 48 -8.61 8.98 -5.26
CA LEU A 48 -9.49 8.93 -4.09
C LEU A 48 -9.40 10.20 -3.23
N GLY A 49 -8.44 11.10 -3.49
CA GLY A 49 -8.15 12.25 -2.63
C GLY A 49 -7.64 11.85 -1.24
N LEU A 50 -6.99 10.68 -1.12
CA LEU A 50 -6.46 10.17 0.14
C LEU A 50 -4.95 10.43 0.22
N PRO A 51 -4.42 10.89 1.37
CA PRO A 51 -2.98 11.00 1.55
C PRO A 51 -2.36 9.60 1.58
N LEU A 52 -1.24 9.44 0.88
CA LEU A 52 -0.47 8.19 0.91
C LEU A 52 1.01 8.53 0.82
N GLU A 53 1.78 8.03 1.77
CA GLU A 53 3.24 8.06 1.76
C GLU A 53 3.74 6.63 1.54
N ILE A 54 4.60 6.45 0.54
CA ILE A 54 5.19 5.16 0.19
C ILE A 54 6.69 5.26 0.45
N HIS A 55 7.17 4.41 1.36
CA HIS A 55 8.60 4.22 1.58
C HIS A 55 9.06 3.02 0.77
N LEU A 56 9.91 3.28 -0.23
CA LEU A 56 10.53 2.20 -0.99
C LEU A 56 11.62 1.58 -0.13
N ASP A 57 11.47 0.30 0.18
CA ASP A 57 12.48 -0.48 0.86
C ASP A 57 13.56 -0.86 -0.17
N ALA A 58 14.44 0.10 -0.46
CA ALA A 58 15.66 -0.16 -1.22
C ALA A 58 16.62 -0.89 -0.30
N GLN A 59 16.59 -2.23 -0.32
CA GLN A 59 17.61 -3.04 0.34
C GLN A 59 18.95 -2.79 -0.38
N GLU A 60 19.89 -2.14 0.30
CA GLU A 60 21.34 -2.33 0.07
C GLU A 60 21.82 -3.61 0.77
#